data_AF-A0A4R5C8E1-F1
#
_entry.id   AF-A0A4R5C8E1-F1
#
_cell.length_a   1.000
_cell.length_b   1.000
_cell.length_c   1.000
_cell.angle_alpha   90.00
_cell.angle_beta   90.00
_cell.angle_gamma   90.00
#
_symmetry.space_group_name_H-M   'P 1'
#
loop_
_entity.id
_entity.type
_entity.pdbx_description
1 polymer ?
#
loop_
_entity_poly.entity_id
_entity_poly.type
_entity_poly.pdbx_seq_one_letter_code
_entity_poly.pdbx_strand_id
1 'polypeptide(L)'
;MVEPASVLLSGIVGSTAYGLAGPDSDTDRLGVYAAPTIAFHGLTPPAGRDATTVTTEPDVTIHEAGKYAALCLQANPTVTELMWLPGALYEKRTVLGDQLIGIRAAFLSAHRVHDAYLGYATQQFKRLESRSDGSFSADTRKRTAKHARHLARLVHQGLQLYRTGELDVRLPDPQWYLDFGERVAGGDLEEARHVMAEAEVDFAAARTPLPDEPDRPRVEEWLHAVRAAHLPGQRTAGRGLFLVDLDGTVALRQGTEDVRSPYDWGRVGEDVPHAPIVTIVRALDTAGHRIVYLSGRSDECRAATGVWIAAHVGVAGEALLMRPAGDNRPDHVVKRALYERFVAPVGPVTAVLDDRASVVRMWREDLGLTVLQVAEGDF
;
A
#
# COMPACT_ATOMS: atom_id res chain seq x y z
N MET A 1 9.02 11.12 14.57
CA MET A 1 8.26 9.86 14.70
C MET A 1 7.54 9.62 13.38
N VAL A 2 7.57 8.39 12.88
CA VAL A 2 6.87 8.01 11.64
C VAL A 2 5.36 8.06 11.90
N GLU A 3 4.60 8.68 11.00
CA GLU A 3 3.14 8.71 11.13
C GLU A 3 2.59 7.28 11.03
N PRO A 4 1.72 6.84 11.96
CA PRO A 4 1.19 5.47 11.97
C PRO A 4 0.55 5.06 10.64
N ALA A 5 -0.06 6.01 9.91
CA ALA A 5 -0.67 5.76 8.61
C ALA A 5 0.33 5.34 7.51
N SER A 6 1.57 5.81 7.58
CA SER A 6 2.62 5.58 6.57
C SER A 6 3.35 4.23 6.70
N VAL A 7 3.16 3.52 7.82
CA VAL A 7 3.78 2.20 8.04
C VAL A 7 3.11 1.16 7.14
N LEU A 8 3.90 0.47 6.31
CA LEU A 8 3.42 -0.55 5.36
C LEU A 8 3.36 -1.94 6.00
N LEU A 9 4.38 -2.27 6.79
CA LEU A 9 4.60 -3.56 7.41
C LEU A 9 5.36 -3.37 8.72
N SER A 10 4.94 -4.02 9.81
CA SER A 10 5.73 -4.08 11.05
C SER A 10 5.46 -5.36 11.81
N GLY A 11 6.43 -5.80 12.59
CA GLY A 11 6.29 -6.99 13.44
C GLY A 11 7.36 -7.07 14.52
N ILE A 12 7.15 -8.04 15.41
CA ILE A 12 8.06 -8.35 16.50
C ILE A 12 9.18 -9.24 15.97
N VAL A 13 10.42 -8.81 16.18
CA VAL A 13 11.64 -9.46 15.69
C VAL A 13 12.55 -9.88 16.86
N GLY A 14 13.79 -10.28 16.56
CA GLY A 14 14.79 -10.55 17.59
C GLY A 14 14.47 -11.79 18.43
N SER A 15 14.83 -11.72 19.71
CA SER A 15 14.81 -12.89 20.60
C SER A 15 13.42 -13.55 20.69
N THR A 16 12.36 -12.75 20.67
CA THR A 16 10.97 -13.23 20.67
C THR A 16 10.65 -14.04 19.42
N ALA A 17 11.02 -13.52 18.24
CA ALA A 17 10.77 -14.20 16.97
C ALA A 17 11.58 -15.50 16.85
N TYR A 18 12.82 -15.49 17.32
CA TYR A 18 13.70 -16.67 17.31
C TYR A 18 13.29 -17.74 18.33
N GLY A 19 12.46 -17.40 19.33
CA GLY A 19 12.11 -18.29 20.44
C GLY A 19 13.12 -18.33 21.57
N LEU A 20 14.00 -17.33 21.65
CA LEU A 20 15.06 -17.17 22.65
C LEU A 20 14.68 -16.23 23.80
N ALA A 21 13.51 -15.57 23.73
CA ALA A 21 13.05 -14.65 24.76
C ALA A 21 12.75 -15.37 26.08
N GLY A 22 13.33 -14.87 27.16
CA GLY A 22 13.01 -15.22 28.54
C GLY A 22 12.13 -14.16 29.23
N PRO A 23 11.83 -14.32 30.53
CA PRO A 23 10.92 -13.43 31.27
C PRO A 23 11.31 -11.93 31.25
N ASP A 24 12.61 -11.64 31.22
CA ASP A 24 13.14 -10.28 31.25
C ASP A 24 13.54 -9.74 29.87
N SER A 25 13.15 -10.43 28.78
CA SER A 25 13.53 -10.01 27.42
C SER A 25 12.72 -8.81 26.95
N ASP A 26 13.43 -7.84 26.39
CA ASP A 26 12.84 -6.73 25.65
C ASP A 26 12.20 -7.24 24.34
N THR A 27 11.27 -6.43 23.81
CA THR A 27 10.59 -6.74 22.55
C THR A 27 11.07 -5.80 21.46
N ASP A 28 11.92 -6.33 20.59
CA ASP A 28 12.39 -5.64 19.39
C ASP A 28 11.29 -5.56 18.32
N ARG A 29 11.14 -4.41 17.68
CA ARG A 29 10.24 -4.23 16.53
C ARG A 29 11.00 -3.75 15.31
N LEU A 30 10.65 -4.33 14.16
CA LEU A 30 11.12 -3.88 12.86
C LEU A 30 9.93 -3.51 11.98
N GLY A 31 10.11 -2.51 11.13
CA GLY A 31 9.10 -2.19 10.14
C GLY A 31 9.62 -1.48 8.90
N VAL A 32 8.67 -1.27 7.99
CA VAL A 32 8.83 -0.53 6.74
C VAL A 32 7.77 0.55 6.68
N TYR A 33 8.17 1.78 6.34
CA TYR A 33 7.24 2.87 6.07
C TYR A 33 7.46 3.48 4.69
N ALA A 34 6.44 4.12 4.15
CA ALA A 34 6.54 4.91 2.93
C ALA A 34 6.63 6.39 3.28
N ALA A 35 7.73 7.04 2.90
CA ALA A 35 7.77 8.49 2.94
C ALA A 35 6.83 9.09 1.86
N PRO A 36 6.24 10.27 2.09
CA PRO A 36 5.45 10.97 1.06
C PRO A 36 6.28 11.12 -0.22
N THR A 37 5.72 10.76 -1.36
CA THR A 37 6.48 10.73 -2.62
C THR A 37 7.02 12.11 -3.01
N ILE A 38 6.30 13.18 -2.64
CA ILE A 38 6.75 14.55 -2.87
C ILE A 38 8.07 14.89 -2.15
N ALA A 39 8.40 14.21 -1.05
CA ALA A 39 9.66 14.42 -0.34
C ALA A 39 10.88 14.06 -1.18
N PHE A 40 10.74 13.10 -2.11
CA PHE A 40 11.81 12.70 -3.03
C PHE A 40 12.05 13.70 -4.16
N HIS A 41 11.12 14.62 -4.40
CA HIS A 41 11.26 15.69 -5.39
C HIS A 41 11.84 16.99 -4.80
N GLY A 42 12.06 17.03 -3.48
CA GLY A 42 12.63 18.17 -2.76
C GLY A 42 14.16 18.14 -2.68
N LEU A 43 14.74 19.17 -2.07
CA LEU A 43 16.20 19.29 -1.88
C LEU A 43 16.79 18.32 -0.85
N THR A 44 15.94 17.72 -0.01
CA THR A 44 16.33 16.83 1.09
C THR A 44 15.48 15.57 1.09
N PRO A 45 15.69 14.66 0.12
CA PRO A 45 14.99 13.38 0.10
C PRO A 45 15.35 12.54 1.34
N PRO A 46 14.43 11.71 1.85
CA PRO A 46 14.73 10.81 2.95
C PRO A 46 15.69 9.72 2.45
N ALA A 47 16.98 9.90 2.73
CA ALA A 47 18.06 9.04 2.29
C ALA A 47 19.05 8.76 3.43
N GLY A 48 19.92 7.78 3.26
CA GLY A 48 20.98 7.48 4.24
C GLY A 48 20.43 7.20 5.63
N ARG A 49 20.88 7.95 6.64
CA ARG A 49 20.40 7.81 8.03
C ARG A 49 18.97 8.30 8.22
N ASP A 50 18.58 9.37 7.52
CA ASP A 50 17.26 10.01 7.66
C ASP A 50 16.11 9.14 7.13
N ALA A 51 16.44 8.13 6.32
CA ALA A 51 15.53 7.07 5.89
C ALA A 51 15.30 5.98 6.95
N THR A 52 15.72 6.19 8.20
CA THR A 52 15.47 5.27 9.32
C THR A 52 15.10 6.03 10.58
N THR A 53 14.06 5.56 11.26
CA THR A 53 13.72 6.01 12.61
C THR A 53 14.04 4.88 13.59
N VAL A 54 14.71 5.21 14.69
CA VAL A 54 15.02 4.30 15.80
C VAL A 54 14.51 4.91 17.10
N THR A 55 13.82 4.11 17.92
CA THR A 55 13.45 4.45 19.31
C THR A 55 13.92 3.34 20.24
N THR A 56 14.23 3.66 21.49
CA THR A 56 14.73 2.68 22.49
C THR A 56 13.68 2.30 23.53
N GLU A 57 12.60 3.06 23.66
CA GLU A 57 11.51 2.80 24.60
C GLU A 57 10.16 3.22 23.95
N PRO A 58 9.48 2.33 23.21
CA PRO A 58 9.85 0.93 22.90
C PRO A 58 11.02 0.81 21.90
N ASP A 59 11.70 -0.35 21.88
CA ASP A 59 12.73 -0.65 20.88
C ASP A 59 12.09 -0.90 19.51
N VAL A 60 12.24 0.07 18.61
CA VAL A 60 11.67 0.05 17.28
C VAL A 60 12.69 0.58 16.31
N THR A 61 12.97 -0.20 15.27
CA THR A 61 13.66 0.27 14.08
C THR A 61 12.71 0.23 12.89
N ILE A 62 12.57 1.32 12.16
CA ILE A 62 11.72 1.37 10.98
C ILE A 62 12.46 2.03 9.81
N HIS A 63 12.46 1.36 8.67
CA HIS A 63 13.15 1.81 7.47
C HIS A 63 12.17 2.35 6.43
N GLU A 64 12.58 3.40 5.72
CA GLU A 64 11.87 3.84 4.52
C GLU A 64 11.90 2.73 3.46
N ALA A 65 10.81 2.53 2.73
CA ALA A 65 10.60 1.46 1.76
C ALA A 65 11.77 1.22 0.78
N GLY A 66 12.34 2.29 0.22
CA GLY A 66 13.48 2.21 -0.69
C GLY A 66 14.76 1.79 0.04
N LYS A 67 15.02 2.33 1.23
CA LYS A 67 16.16 1.90 2.05
C LYS A 67 16.02 0.45 2.51
N TYR A 68 14.84 0.04 2.93
CA TYR A 68 14.54 -1.33 3.31
C TYR A 68 14.80 -2.29 2.15
N ALA A 69 14.25 -2.00 0.97
CA ALA A 69 14.47 -2.79 -0.22
C ALA A 69 15.96 -2.91 -0.59
N ALA A 70 16.71 -1.81 -0.51
CA ALA A 70 18.15 -1.81 -0.75
C ALA A 70 18.91 -2.72 0.24
N LEU A 71 18.54 -2.72 1.52
CA LEU A 71 19.14 -3.61 2.53
C LEU A 71 18.80 -5.08 2.27
N CYS A 72 17.56 -5.39 1.88
CA CYS A 72 17.14 -6.75 1.54
C CYS A 72 17.80 -7.26 0.25
N LEU A 73 18.06 -6.42 -0.75
CA LEU A 73 18.85 -6.78 -1.95
C LEU A 73 20.32 -7.11 -1.62
N GLN A 74 20.80 -6.74 -0.44
CA GLN A 74 22.10 -7.15 0.09
C GLN A 74 22.00 -8.37 1.04
N ALA A 75 20.82 -9.02 1.09
CA ALA A 75 20.50 -10.13 1.99
C ALA A 75 20.81 -9.81 3.46
N ASN A 76 20.62 -8.55 3.90
CA ASN A 76 20.89 -8.18 5.29
C ASN A 76 20.08 -9.06 6.26
N PRO A 77 20.72 -9.85 7.12
CA PRO A 77 20.06 -10.92 7.87
C PRO A 77 19.11 -10.40 8.96
N THR A 78 19.34 -9.19 9.46
CA THR A 78 18.49 -8.57 10.50
C THR A 78 17.26 -7.90 9.89
N VAL A 79 17.37 -7.40 8.66
CA VAL A 79 16.27 -6.67 8.02
C VAL A 79 15.37 -7.62 7.24
N THR A 80 15.96 -8.61 6.56
CA THR A 80 15.24 -9.55 5.69
C THR A 80 14.19 -10.36 6.44
N GLU A 81 14.45 -10.73 7.70
CA GLU A 81 13.55 -11.56 8.52
C GLU A 81 12.13 -10.99 8.69
N LEU A 82 11.93 -9.67 8.56
CA LEU A 82 10.59 -9.08 8.63
C LEU A 82 9.62 -9.66 7.59
N MET A 83 10.09 -10.01 6.38
CA MET A 83 9.24 -10.63 5.34
C MET A 83 8.92 -12.10 5.60
N TRP A 84 9.55 -12.70 6.60
CA TRP A 84 9.51 -14.13 6.90
C TRP A 84 8.96 -14.43 8.30
N LEU A 85 8.42 -13.42 8.99
CA LEU A 85 7.86 -13.61 10.31
C LEU A 85 6.66 -14.57 10.26
N PRO A 86 6.51 -15.44 11.28
CA PRO A 86 5.26 -16.12 11.54
C PRO A 86 4.10 -15.13 11.61
N GLY A 87 2.94 -15.50 11.05
CA GLY A 87 1.78 -14.62 10.93
C GLY A 87 1.36 -13.91 12.23
N ALA A 88 1.50 -14.59 13.37
CA ALA A 88 1.15 -14.07 14.70
C ALA A 88 2.09 -12.97 15.21
N LEU A 89 3.26 -12.77 14.59
CA LEU A 89 4.23 -11.74 15.01
C LEU A 89 4.11 -10.44 14.19
N TYR A 90 3.26 -10.40 13.17
CA TYR A 90 2.96 -9.17 12.47
C TYR A 90 2.01 -8.29 13.28
N GLU A 91 2.41 -7.05 13.54
CA GLU A 91 1.58 -6.04 14.22
C GLU A 91 0.82 -5.16 13.21
N LYS A 92 1.39 -4.94 12.02
CA LYS A 92 0.73 -4.20 10.93
C LYS A 92 1.03 -4.84 9.58
N ARG A 93 -0.03 -5.03 8.79
CA ARG A 93 0.03 -5.47 7.38
C ARG A 93 -0.93 -4.63 6.55
N THR A 94 -0.39 -3.93 5.57
CA THR A 94 -1.18 -3.22 4.54
C THR A 94 -1.16 -4.02 3.24
N VAL A 95 -1.98 -3.65 2.25
CA VAL A 95 -1.92 -4.27 0.90
C VAL A 95 -0.50 -4.22 0.31
N LEU A 96 0.18 -3.09 0.43
CA LEU A 96 1.57 -2.94 -0.02
C LEU A 96 2.57 -3.74 0.83
N GLY A 97 2.30 -3.90 2.13
CA GLY A 97 3.08 -4.79 3.01
C GLY A 97 2.92 -6.27 2.66
N ASP A 98 1.70 -6.69 2.30
CA ASP A 98 1.42 -8.07 1.84
C ASP A 98 2.06 -8.35 0.47
N GLN A 99 2.06 -7.35 -0.44
CA GLN A 99 2.80 -7.44 -1.69
C GLN A 99 4.30 -7.60 -1.45
N LEU A 100 4.88 -6.86 -0.49
CA LEU A 100 6.29 -6.99 -0.11
C LEU A 100 6.61 -8.42 0.36
N ILE A 101 5.79 -9.00 1.25
CA ILE A 101 5.93 -10.41 1.68
C ILE A 101 5.78 -11.37 0.48
N GLY A 102 4.85 -11.09 -0.42
CA GLY A 102 4.59 -11.89 -1.61
C GLY A 102 5.76 -11.94 -2.59
N ILE A 103 6.59 -10.90 -2.64
CA ILE A 103 7.78 -10.86 -3.50
C ILE A 103 9.08 -11.17 -2.76
N ARG A 104 9.05 -11.65 -1.51
CA ARG A 104 10.26 -11.84 -0.67
C ARG A 104 11.39 -12.65 -1.33
N ALA A 105 11.06 -13.62 -2.18
CA ALA A 105 12.05 -14.41 -2.93
C ALA A 105 12.81 -13.57 -3.98
N ALA A 106 12.21 -12.49 -4.50
CA ALA A 106 12.83 -11.58 -5.48
C ALA A 106 14.07 -10.86 -4.92
N PHE A 107 14.19 -10.75 -3.60
CA PHE A 107 15.35 -10.13 -2.95
C PHE A 107 16.57 -11.06 -2.84
N LEU A 108 16.39 -12.36 -3.05
CA LEU A 108 17.40 -13.36 -2.77
C LEU A 108 18.28 -13.64 -3.99
N SER A 109 19.55 -13.93 -3.73
CA SER A 109 20.49 -14.52 -4.68
C SER A 109 21.52 -15.34 -3.94
N ALA A 110 22.07 -16.36 -4.60
CA ALA A 110 23.01 -17.30 -4.01
C ALA A 110 24.22 -16.57 -3.39
N HIS A 111 24.88 -15.72 -4.17
CA HIS A 111 26.07 -14.99 -3.73
C HIS A 111 25.77 -14.05 -2.54
N ARG A 112 24.65 -13.30 -2.60
CA ARG A 112 24.31 -12.35 -1.52
C ARG A 112 23.97 -13.05 -0.22
N VAL A 113 23.21 -14.14 -0.28
CA VAL A 113 22.86 -14.92 0.92
C VAL A 113 24.12 -15.57 1.51
N HIS A 114 24.97 -16.18 0.69
CA HIS A 114 26.23 -16.74 1.16
C HIS A 114 27.08 -15.71 1.91
N ASP A 115 27.33 -14.55 1.29
CA ASP A 115 28.20 -13.53 1.88
C ASP A 115 27.59 -12.87 3.12
N ALA A 116 26.30 -12.56 3.08
CA ALA A 116 25.63 -11.84 4.16
C ALA A 116 25.43 -12.71 5.42
N TYR A 117 25.37 -14.03 5.27
CA TYR A 117 25.22 -14.96 6.39
C TYR A 117 26.55 -15.60 6.78
N LEU A 118 27.20 -16.37 5.90
CA LEU A 118 28.46 -17.04 6.20
C LEU A 118 29.63 -16.05 6.25
N GLY A 119 29.75 -15.17 5.25
CA GLY A 119 30.82 -14.18 5.19
C GLY A 119 30.78 -13.21 6.38
N TYR A 120 29.59 -12.72 6.74
CA TYR A 120 29.41 -11.89 7.93
C TYR A 120 29.64 -12.65 9.24
N ALA A 121 29.15 -13.89 9.37
CA ALA A 121 29.42 -14.74 10.53
C ALA A 121 30.93 -14.95 10.72
N THR A 122 31.67 -15.22 9.65
CA THR A 122 33.14 -15.36 9.68
C THR A 122 33.82 -14.11 10.24
N GLN A 123 33.35 -12.92 9.87
CA GLN A 123 33.86 -11.65 10.43
C GLN A 123 33.48 -11.48 11.91
N GLN A 124 32.28 -11.88 12.32
CA GLN A 124 31.85 -11.85 13.72
C GLN A 124 32.67 -12.82 14.58
N PHE A 125 32.96 -14.01 14.08
CA PHE A 125 33.80 -15.00 14.76
C PHE A 125 35.22 -14.46 15.02
N LYS A 126 35.87 -13.85 14.02
CA LYS A 126 37.19 -13.21 14.22
C LYS A 126 37.19 -12.14 15.32
N ARG A 127 36.08 -11.39 15.45
CA ARG A 127 35.90 -10.38 16.52
C ARG A 127 35.63 -11.01 17.88
N LEU A 128 35.04 -12.20 17.91
CA LEU A 128 34.82 -12.97 19.12
C LEU A 128 36.16 -13.52 19.63
N GLU A 129 36.98 -14.10 18.76
CA GLU A 129 38.35 -14.57 19.08
C GLU A 129 39.24 -13.43 19.57
N SER A 130 39.18 -12.23 18.98
CA SER A 130 40.03 -11.12 19.44
C SER A 130 39.66 -10.57 20.84
N ARG A 131 38.50 -10.95 21.39
CA ARG A 131 38.00 -10.45 22.69
C ARG A 131 38.28 -11.39 23.85
N SER A 132 38.77 -12.61 23.62
CA SER A 132 39.02 -13.58 24.67
C SER A 132 40.26 -13.30 25.53
N ASP A 133 41.01 -12.24 25.24
CA ASP A 133 42.29 -11.91 25.89
C ASP A 133 42.20 -11.09 27.20
N GLY A 134 41.01 -10.96 27.83
CA GLY A 134 40.97 -10.55 29.25
C GLY A 134 39.74 -9.79 29.77
N SER A 135 39.57 -9.90 31.10
CA SER A 135 38.53 -9.29 31.97
C SER A 135 37.11 -9.88 31.86
N PHE A 136 36.86 -10.92 32.67
CA PHE A 136 35.54 -11.56 32.86
C PHE A 136 34.68 -10.78 33.86
N SER A 137 34.14 -9.64 33.43
CA SER A 137 32.98 -9.08 34.12
C SER A 137 31.71 -9.86 33.75
N ALA A 138 30.70 -9.87 34.63
CA ALA A 138 29.41 -10.50 34.33
C ALA A 138 28.73 -9.90 33.08
N ASP A 139 28.95 -8.60 32.82
CA ASP A 139 28.46 -7.93 31.61
C ASP A 139 29.17 -8.41 30.34
N THR A 140 30.50 -8.58 30.40
CA THR A 140 31.30 -9.15 29.32
C THR A 140 30.83 -10.56 28.95
N ARG A 141 30.51 -11.39 29.96
CA ARG A 141 29.99 -12.74 29.75
C ARG A 141 28.65 -12.74 29.01
N LYS A 142 27.67 -11.96 29.47
CA LYS A 142 26.34 -11.86 28.83
C LYS A 142 26.43 -11.40 27.37
N ARG A 143 27.27 -10.39 27.10
CA ARG A 143 27.50 -9.89 25.73
C ARG A 143 28.16 -10.93 24.84
N THR A 144 29.10 -11.70 25.36
CA THR A 144 29.76 -12.80 24.65
C THR A 144 28.76 -13.91 24.31
N ALA A 145 27.91 -14.31 25.26
CA ALA A 145 26.85 -15.29 25.02
C ALA A 145 25.84 -14.82 23.97
N LYS A 146 25.42 -13.53 23.99
CA LYS A 146 24.56 -12.96 22.93
C LYS A 146 25.25 -12.95 21.56
N HIS A 147 26.54 -12.65 21.53
CA HIS A 147 27.34 -12.65 20.30
C HIS A 147 27.48 -14.06 19.69
N ALA A 148 27.78 -15.07 20.50
CA ALA A 148 27.85 -16.47 20.06
C ALA A 148 26.49 -16.96 19.52
N ARG A 149 25.39 -16.69 20.24
CA ARG A 149 24.03 -17.01 19.77
C ARG A 149 23.74 -16.41 18.39
N HIS A 150 24.11 -15.15 18.19
CA HIS A 150 23.95 -14.49 16.91
C HIS A 150 24.77 -15.16 15.81
N LEU A 151 26.02 -15.54 16.09
CA LEU A 151 26.89 -16.25 15.15
C LEU A 151 26.28 -17.58 14.69
N ALA A 152 25.88 -18.44 15.64
CA ALA A 152 25.29 -19.74 15.34
C ALA A 152 23.96 -19.61 14.58
N ARG A 153 23.15 -18.61 14.94
CA ARG A 153 21.91 -18.28 14.22
C ARG A 153 22.20 -17.94 12.75
N LEU A 154 23.18 -17.07 12.49
CA LEU A 154 23.51 -16.63 11.13
C LEU A 154 23.87 -17.83 10.23
N VAL A 155 24.77 -18.70 10.67
CA VAL A 155 25.16 -19.84 9.84
C VAL A 155 24.03 -20.84 9.65
N HIS A 156 23.23 -21.11 10.69
CA HIS A 156 22.08 -22.01 10.60
C HIS A 156 21.01 -21.48 9.65
N GLN A 157 20.51 -20.27 9.88
CA GLN A 157 19.44 -19.67 9.07
C GLN A 157 19.93 -19.39 7.64
N GLY A 158 21.18 -18.95 7.49
CA GLY A 158 21.78 -18.73 6.19
C GLY A 158 21.87 -20.01 5.36
N LEU A 159 22.28 -21.12 5.97
CA LEU A 159 22.39 -22.39 5.27
C LEU A 159 21.03 -22.95 4.88
N GLN A 160 20.02 -22.83 5.75
CA GLN A 160 18.65 -23.18 5.42
C GLN A 160 18.14 -22.36 4.24
N LEU A 161 18.21 -21.03 4.33
CA LEU A 161 17.81 -20.12 3.25
C LEU A 161 18.55 -20.41 1.95
N TYR A 162 19.85 -20.71 2.02
CA TYR A 162 20.66 -21.05 0.86
C TYR A 162 20.24 -22.38 0.22
N ARG A 163 19.86 -23.39 1.01
CA ARG A 163 19.43 -24.71 0.51
C ARG A 163 17.99 -24.74 0.00
N THR A 164 17.11 -23.92 0.55
CA THR A 164 15.66 -24.03 0.31
C THR A 164 15.05 -22.83 -0.39
N GLY A 165 15.67 -21.65 -0.29
CA GLY A 165 15.05 -20.39 -0.69
C GLY A 165 14.02 -19.84 0.32
N GLU A 166 13.84 -20.52 1.46
CA GLU A 166 12.90 -20.14 2.51
C GLU A 166 13.65 -19.86 3.83
N LEU A 167 13.27 -18.79 4.53
CA LEU A 167 13.88 -18.40 5.81
C LEU A 167 12.94 -18.73 6.98
N ASP A 168 13.34 -19.68 7.81
CA ASP A 168 12.68 -19.97 9.07
C ASP A 168 13.22 -19.06 10.18
N VAL A 169 12.39 -18.09 10.60
CA VAL A 169 12.77 -17.15 11.66
C VAL A 169 12.83 -17.83 13.03
N ARG A 170 11.91 -18.76 13.31
CA ARG A 170 11.88 -19.51 14.57
C ARG A 170 12.99 -20.56 14.57
N LEU A 171 13.82 -20.58 15.62
CA LEU A 171 14.87 -21.57 15.73
C LEU A 171 14.29 -22.93 16.16
N PRO A 172 14.76 -24.05 15.57
CA PRO A 172 14.19 -25.38 15.81
C PRO A 172 14.45 -25.91 17.22
N ASP A 173 15.63 -25.63 17.78
CA ASP A 173 15.99 -25.95 19.16
C ASP A 173 16.59 -24.72 19.86
N PRO A 174 15.75 -23.80 20.40
CA PRO A 174 16.24 -22.59 21.05
C PRO A 174 17.19 -22.86 22.24
N GLN A 175 17.04 -24.00 22.92
CA GLN A 175 17.88 -24.34 24.08
C GLN A 175 19.32 -24.60 23.66
N TRP A 176 19.54 -25.30 22.54
CA TRP A 176 20.88 -25.51 22.01
C TRP A 176 21.65 -24.20 21.80
N TYR A 177 20.99 -23.15 21.27
CA TYR A 177 21.63 -21.83 21.09
C TYR A 177 21.95 -21.16 22.42
N LEU A 178 21.05 -21.26 23.41
CA LEU A 178 21.29 -20.74 24.76
C LEU A 178 22.51 -21.39 25.40
N ASP A 179 22.58 -22.72 25.35
CA ASP A 179 23.68 -23.49 25.94
C ASP A 179 25.00 -23.25 25.20
N PHE A 180 24.96 -23.18 23.86
CA PHE A 180 26.12 -22.81 23.04
C PHE A 180 26.65 -21.43 23.43
N GLY A 181 25.76 -20.45 23.59
CA GLY A 181 26.14 -19.11 24.06
C GLY A 181 26.87 -19.14 25.41
N GLU A 182 26.39 -19.93 26.37
CA GLU A 182 27.01 -20.05 27.70
C GLU A 182 28.34 -20.81 27.70
N ARG A 183 28.51 -21.84 26.86
CA ARG A 183 29.78 -22.56 26.71
C ARG A 183 30.86 -21.67 26.12
N VAL A 184 30.55 -20.97 25.02
CA VAL A 184 31.48 -19.99 24.42
C VAL A 184 31.82 -18.87 25.39
N ALA A 185 30.82 -18.33 26.11
CA ALA A 185 31.07 -17.31 27.13
C ALA A 185 31.85 -17.84 28.35
N GLY A 186 31.89 -19.16 28.53
CA GLY A 186 32.75 -19.89 29.48
C GLY A 186 34.16 -20.15 28.99
N GLY A 187 34.51 -19.76 27.76
CA GLY A 187 35.85 -19.90 27.19
C GLY A 187 35.99 -21.01 26.16
N ASP A 188 34.92 -21.75 25.83
CA ASP A 188 34.96 -22.79 24.79
C ASP A 188 34.87 -22.18 23.38
N LEU A 189 35.98 -21.58 22.93
CA LEU A 189 36.07 -21.02 21.57
C LEU A 189 36.23 -22.11 20.50
N GLU A 190 36.69 -23.30 20.88
CA GLU A 190 36.86 -24.42 19.95
C GLU A 190 35.51 -24.92 19.45
N GLU A 191 34.47 -24.91 20.29
CA GLU A 191 33.11 -25.22 19.83
C GLU A 191 32.61 -24.20 18.79
N ALA A 192 32.85 -22.90 19.01
CA ALA A 192 32.49 -21.87 18.02
C ALA A 192 33.28 -22.02 16.71
N ARG A 193 34.57 -22.41 16.79
CA ARG A 193 35.40 -22.73 15.62
C ARG A 193 34.82 -23.92 14.85
N HIS A 194 34.40 -24.96 15.55
CA HIS A 194 33.80 -26.15 14.95
C HIS A 194 32.50 -25.81 14.20
N VAL A 195 31.59 -25.07 14.82
CA VAL A 195 30.34 -24.61 14.19
C VAL A 195 30.61 -23.81 12.91
N MET A 196 31.62 -22.94 12.91
CA MET A 196 32.00 -22.18 11.71
C MET A 196 32.61 -23.07 10.62
N ALA A 197 33.51 -23.99 10.98
CA ALA A 197 34.13 -24.90 10.03
C ALA A 197 33.10 -25.84 9.38
N GLU A 198 32.15 -26.37 10.17
CA GLU A 198 31.04 -27.16 9.64
C GLU A 198 30.18 -26.34 8.69
N ALA A 199 29.83 -25.11 9.05
CA ALA A 199 29.08 -24.22 8.17
C ALA A 199 29.81 -23.98 6.83
N GLU A 200 31.11 -23.69 6.85
CA GLU A 200 31.90 -23.49 5.62
C GLU A 200 31.84 -24.72 4.70
N VAL A 201 32.01 -25.93 5.26
CA VAL A 201 31.89 -27.20 4.50
C VAL A 201 30.47 -27.38 3.96
N ASP A 202 29.47 -27.11 4.80
CA ASP A 202 28.06 -27.30 4.46
C ASP A 202 27.58 -26.36 3.35
N PHE A 203 28.01 -25.10 3.38
CA PHE A 203 27.74 -24.12 2.32
C PHE A 203 28.47 -24.51 1.03
N ALA A 204 29.74 -24.94 1.10
CA ALA A 204 30.50 -25.36 -0.06
C ALA A 204 29.91 -26.60 -0.76
N ALA A 205 29.30 -27.51 0.01
CA ALA A 205 28.66 -28.72 -0.51
C ALA A 205 27.18 -28.52 -0.89
N ALA A 206 26.54 -27.43 -0.46
CA ALA A 206 25.13 -27.19 -0.68
C ALA A 206 24.80 -26.91 -2.15
N ARG A 207 23.68 -27.49 -2.62
CA ARG A 207 23.01 -27.02 -3.84
C ARG A 207 21.99 -25.96 -3.45
N THR A 208 21.91 -24.89 -4.24
CA THR A 208 20.99 -23.78 -3.99
C THR A 208 19.97 -23.64 -5.11
N PRO A 209 18.68 -23.41 -4.78
CA PRO A 209 17.67 -23.01 -5.76
C PRO A 209 17.71 -21.49 -6.01
N LEU A 210 18.52 -20.74 -5.28
CA LEU A 210 18.59 -19.29 -5.40
C LEU A 210 19.21 -18.88 -6.75
N PRO A 211 18.72 -17.81 -7.38
CA PRO A 211 19.30 -17.29 -8.61
C PRO A 211 20.67 -16.65 -8.36
N ASP A 212 21.45 -16.43 -9.43
CA ASP A 212 22.74 -15.73 -9.33
C ASP A 212 22.57 -14.25 -8.94
N GLU A 213 21.47 -13.62 -9.36
CA GLU A 213 21.14 -12.21 -9.08
C GLU A 213 19.70 -12.07 -8.59
N PRO A 214 19.39 -11.09 -7.72
CA PRO A 214 18.03 -10.82 -7.29
C PRO A 214 17.20 -10.21 -8.43
N ASP A 215 15.88 -10.42 -8.38
CA ASP A 215 14.92 -9.84 -9.33
C ASP A 215 14.64 -8.38 -8.97
N ARG A 216 15.60 -7.53 -9.32
CA ARG A 216 15.52 -6.08 -9.13
C ARG A 216 14.30 -5.45 -9.83
N PRO A 217 13.95 -5.80 -11.08
CA PRO A 217 12.74 -5.27 -11.72
C PRO A 217 11.47 -5.48 -10.89
N ARG A 218 11.29 -6.66 -10.28
CA ARG A 218 10.12 -6.93 -9.42
C ARG A 218 10.11 -6.09 -8.15
N VAL A 219 11.29 -5.86 -7.55
CA VAL A 219 11.43 -4.99 -6.37
C VAL A 219 11.15 -3.53 -6.73
N GLU A 220 11.63 -3.06 -7.88
CA GLU A 220 11.35 -1.71 -8.40
C GLU A 220 9.86 -1.51 -8.70
N GLU A 221 9.19 -2.50 -9.29
CA GLU A 221 7.74 -2.45 -9.53
C GLU A 221 6.96 -2.24 -8.23
N TRP A 222 7.31 -2.97 -7.17
CA TRP A 222 6.72 -2.76 -5.84
C TRP A 222 7.02 -1.36 -5.30
N LEU A 223 8.26 -0.88 -5.42
CA LEU A 223 8.61 0.45 -4.94
C LEU A 223 7.86 1.55 -5.71
N HIS A 224 7.69 1.42 -7.02
CA HIS A 224 6.85 2.31 -7.82
C HIS A 224 5.40 2.31 -7.35
N ALA A 225 4.82 1.15 -7.03
CA ALA A 225 3.47 1.07 -6.46
C ALA A 225 3.38 1.80 -5.12
N VAL A 226 4.39 1.65 -4.25
CA VAL A 226 4.50 2.41 -2.99
C VAL A 226 4.53 3.92 -3.27
N ARG A 227 5.34 4.37 -4.23
CA ARG A 227 5.45 5.80 -4.60
C ARG A 227 4.17 6.35 -5.20
N ALA A 228 3.48 5.59 -6.05
CA ALA A 228 2.19 6.01 -6.59
C ALA A 228 1.15 6.19 -5.49
N ALA A 229 1.05 5.23 -4.55
CA ALA A 229 0.09 5.28 -3.46
C ALA A 229 0.35 6.40 -2.43
N HIS A 230 1.60 6.86 -2.29
CA HIS A 230 2.00 7.89 -1.32
C HIS A 230 2.33 9.23 -1.98
N LEU A 231 2.03 9.39 -3.27
CA LEU A 231 1.98 10.69 -3.89
C LEU A 231 0.69 11.37 -3.42
N PRO A 232 0.77 12.45 -2.61
CA PRO A 232 -0.45 13.17 -2.25
C PRO A 232 -1.14 13.59 -3.55
N GLY A 233 -2.41 13.22 -3.71
CA GLY A 233 -3.25 13.81 -4.74
C GLY A 233 -3.08 15.32 -4.65
N GLN A 234 -2.96 16.01 -5.79
CA GLN A 234 -2.86 17.47 -5.79
C GLN A 234 -3.91 17.99 -4.82
N ARG A 235 -3.50 18.84 -3.85
CA ARG A 235 -4.41 19.47 -2.89
C ARG A 235 -5.62 19.92 -3.70
N THR A 236 -6.74 19.22 -3.54
CA THR A 236 -7.96 19.53 -4.27
C THR A 236 -8.27 20.97 -3.92
N ALA A 237 -8.19 21.88 -4.89
CA ALA A 237 -9.07 23.04 -4.85
C ALA A 237 -10.45 22.48 -4.48
N GLY A 238 -11.02 22.96 -3.36
CA GLY A 238 -11.98 22.20 -2.55
C GLY A 238 -13.00 21.38 -3.33
N ARG A 239 -13.36 20.19 -2.82
CA ARG A 239 -14.31 19.26 -3.44
C ARG A 239 -15.62 19.94 -3.81
N GLY A 240 -15.68 20.48 -5.03
CA GLY A 240 -16.87 21.08 -5.60
C GLY A 240 -18.00 20.06 -5.81
N LEU A 241 -19.24 20.54 -5.83
CA LEU A 241 -20.44 19.75 -6.11
C LEU A 241 -20.94 20.08 -7.52
N PHE A 242 -21.02 19.08 -8.38
CA PHE A 242 -21.50 19.22 -9.76
C PHE A 242 -22.83 18.50 -9.94
N LEU A 243 -23.78 19.18 -10.56
CA LEU A 243 -25.04 18.57 -10.99
C LEU A 243 -24.92 18.17 -12.44
N VAL A 244 -25.36 16.96 -12.77
CA VAL A 244 -25.23 16.40 -14.12
C VAL A 244 -26.60 15.88 -14.58
N ASP A 245 -27.13 16.50 -15.63
CA ASP A 245 -28.31 16.00 -16.32
C ASP A 245 -28.00 14.71 -17.12
N LEU A 246 -29.04 13.95 -17.47
CA LEU A 246 -28.94 12.75 -18.30
C LEU A 246 -29.28 13.00 -19.77
N ASP A 247 -30.55 13.24 -20.09
CA ASP A 247 -31.07 13.21 -21.46
C ASP A 247 -30.64 14.42 -22.27
N GLY A 248 -29.79 14.22 -23.26
CA GLY A 248 -29.16 15.29 -24.05
C GLY A 248 -27.85 15.80 -23.45
N THR A 249 -27.51 15.35 -22.23
CA THR A 249 -26.28 15.71 -21.52
C THR A 249 -25.26 14.58 -21.51
N VAL A 250 -25.37 13.59 -20.62
CA VAL A 250 -24.49 12.39 -20.67
C VAL A 250 -25.04 11.28 -21.55
N ALA A 251 -26.36 11.25 -21.78
CA ALA A 251 -27.06 10.24 -22.55
C ALA A 251 -27.73 10.88 -23.77
N LEU A 252 -27.27 10.53 -24.96
CA LEU A 252 -27.94 10.91 -26.20
C LEU A 252 -29.11 9.96 -26.41
N ARG A 253 -30.32 10.49 -26.61
CA ARG A 253 -31.55 9.71 -26.87
C ARG A 253 -31.56 9.00 -28.24
N GLN A 254 -30.39 8.80 -28.83
CA GLN A 254 -30.20 8.03 -30.04
C GLN A 254 -30.06 6.57 -29.62
N GLY A 255 -31.00 5.73 -30.04
CA GLY A 255 -30.84 4.28 -30.04
C GLY A 255 -30.01 3.84 -31.25
N THR A 256 -29.75 2.54 -31.35
CA THR A 256 -28.96 1.97 -32.47
C THR A 256 -29.65 2.11 -33.84
N GLU A 257 -30.99 2.25 -33.87
CA GLU A 257 -31.78 2.25 -35.11
C GLU A 257 -32.74 3.45 -35.24
N ASP A 258 -33.07 4.14 -34.14
CA ASP A 258 -34.03 5.25 -34.09
C ASP A 258 -33.77 6.22 -32.93
N VAL A 259 -34.50 7.34 -32.88
CA VAL A 259 -34.44 8.31 -31.77
C VAL A 259 -35.51 7.96 -30.75
N ARG A 260 -35.10 7.69 -29.50
CA ARG A 260 -36.01 7.41 -28.39
C ARG A 260 -36.86 8.64 -28.07
N SER A 261 -38.16 8.41 -27.90
CA SER A 261 -39.08 9.43 -27.39
C SER A 261 -38.66 9.89 -25.99
N PRO A 262 -38.68 11.20 -25.67
CA PRO A 262 -38.34 11.69 -24.34
C PRO A 262 -39.13 11.07 -23.19
N TYR A 263 -40.32 10.53 -23.48
CA TYR A 263 -41.24 9.92 -22.49
C TYR A 263 -41.24 8.39 -22.51
N ASP A 264 -40.43 7.76 -23.37
CA ASP A 264 -40.31 6.30 -23.40
C ASP A 264 -39.27 5.83 -22.38
N TRP A 265 -39.74 5.56 -21.17
CA TRP A 265 -38.92 5.13 -20.03
C TRP A 265 -38.43 3.69 -20.15
N GLY A 266 -39.09 2.86 -20.97
CA GLY A 266 -38.73 1.45 -21.14
C GLY A 266 -37.41 1.24 -21.87
N ARG A 267 -37.00 2.24 -22.66
CA ARG A 267 -35.84 2.18 -23.57
C ARG A 267 -34.63 2.99 -23.11
N VAL A 268 -34.63 3.54 -21.89
CA VAL A 268 -33.52 4.39 -21.39
C VAL A 268 -32.15 3.68 -21.32
N GLY A 269 -32.14 2.34 -21.30
CA GLY A 269 -30.93 1.54 -21.34
C GLY A 269 -30.27 1.47 -22.74
N GLU A 270 -30.96 1.92 -23.79
CA GLU A 270 -30.47 1.89 -25.17
C GLU A 270 -29.78 3.19 -25.59
N ASP A 271 -29.78 4.22 -24.73
CA ASP A 271 -29.22 5.54 -25.05
C ASP A 271 -27.70 5.45 -25.31
N VAL A 272 -27.22 6.16 -26.33
CA VAL A 272 -25.80 6.25 -26.65
C VAL A 272 -25.10 7.23 -25.70
N PRO A 273 -23.93 6.88 -25.12
CA PRO A 273 -23.21 7.80 -24.25
C PRO A 273 -22.66 9.01 -25.01
N HIS A 274 -22.88 10.21 -24.48
CA HIS A 274 -22.25 11.43 -24.97
C HIS A 274 -20.77 11.45 -24.54
N ALA A 275 -19.91 10.80 -25.32
CA ALA A 275 -18.53 10.51 -24.94
C ALA A 275 -17.72 11.73 -24.40
N PRO A 276 -17.74 12.93 -25.03
CA PRO A 276 -17.11 14.11 -24.46
C PRO A 276 -17.56 14.47 -23.04
N ILE A 277 -18.86 14.40 -22.76
CA ILE A 277 -19.42 14.75 -21.44
C ILE A 277 -19.12 13.66 -20.42
N VAL A 278 -19.17 12.39 -20.82
CA VAL A 278 -18.72 11.27 -19.98
C VAL A 278 -17.26 11.44 -19.56
N THR A 279 -16.38 11.84 -20.48
CA THR A 279 -14.97 12.13 -20.16
C THR A 279 -14.85 13.26 -19.14
N ILE A 280 -15.65 14.32 -19.25
CA ILE A 280 -15.66 15.42 -18.27
C ILE A 280 -16.11 14.92 -16.90
N VAL A 281 -17.20 14.14 -16.81
CA VAL A 281 -17.70 13.59 -15.55
C VAL A 281 -16.65 12.71 -14.86
N ARG A 282 -15.95 11.84 -15.62
CA ARG A 282 -14.84 11.03 -15.09
C ARG A 282 -13.67 11.86 -14.61
N ALA A 283 -13.33 12.94 -15.31
CA ALA A 283 -12.28 13.84 -14.90
C ALA A 283 -12.62 14.58 -13.61
N LEU A 284 -13.88 15.01 -13.44
CA LEU A 284 -14.37 15.64 -12.22
C LEU A 284 -14.30 14.68 -11.02
N ASP A 285 -14.77 13.43 -11.20
CA ASP A 285 -14.68 12.39 -10.16
C ASP A 285 -13.22 12.06 -9.79
N THR A 286 -12.35 11.92 -10.79
CA THR A 286 -10.90 11.70 -10.59
C THR A 286 -10.23 12.85 -9.84
N ALA A 287 -10.70 14.09 -10.06
CA ALA A 287 -10.25 15.27 -9.32
C ALA A 287 -10.85 15.36 -7.90
N GLY A 288 -11.70 14.42 -7.49
CA GLY A 288 -12.30 14.36 -6.16
C GLY A 288 -13.54 15.24 -5.99
N HIS A 289 -14.16 15.68 -7.07
CA HIS A 289 -15.41 16.42 -7.03
C HIS A 289 -16.61 15.49 -6.78
N ARG A 290 -17.66 16.04 -6.18
CA ARG A 290 -18.90 15.34 -5.87
C ARG A 290 -19.85 15.46 -7.05
N ILE A 291 -20.43 14.34 -7.50
CA ILE A 291 -21.35 14.30 -8.63
C ILE A 291 -22.76 13.93 -8.14
N VAL A 292 -23.77 14.71 -8.50
CA VAL A 292 -25.18 14.36 -8.33
C VAL A 292 -25.87 14.37 -9.68
N TYR A 293 -26.45 13.24 -10.07
CA TYR A 293 -27.26 13.16 -11.28
C TYR A 293 -28.67 13.69 -10.99
N LEU A 294 -29.20 14.55 -11.86
CA LEU A 294 -30.52 15.15 -11.71
C LEU A 294 -31.25 15.12 -13.05
N SER A 295 -32.23 14.22 -13.17
CA SER A 295 -32.84 13.86 -14.44
C SER A 295 -34.34 14.16 -14.49
N GLY A 296 -34.81 14.56 -15.67
CA GLY A 296 -36.22 14.66 -16.01
C GLY A 296 -36.92 13.31 -16.23
N ARG A 297 -36.17 12.19 -16.31
CA ARG A 297 -36.72 10.83 -16.42
C ARG A 297 -37.58 10.49 -15.21
N SER A 298 -38.67 9.75 -15.43
CA SER A 298 -39.46 9.20 -14.32
C SER A 298 -38.63 8.22 -13.49
N ASP A 299 -38.80 8.26 -12.17
CA ASP A 299 -38.17 7.34 -11.22
C ASP A 299 -38.58 5.87 -11.40
N GLU A 300 -39.62 5.58 -12.19
CA GLU A 300 -39.97 4.24 -12.66
C GLU A 300 -38.80 3.55 -13.39
N CYS A 301 -37.96 4.30 -14.11
CA CYS A 301 -36.79 3.76 -14.82
C CYS A 301 -35.46 3.92 -14.06
N ARG A 302 -35.49 4.18 -12.75
CA ARG A 302 -34.31 4.38 -11.90
C ARG A 302 -33.30 3.23 -12.00
N ALA A 303 -33.78 1.99 -11.92
CA ALA A 303 -32.91 0.82 -11.95
C ALA A 303 -32.16 0.71 -13.30
N ALA A 304 -32.88 0.83 -14.41
CA ALA A 304 -32.30 0.80 -15.75
C ALA A 304 -31.30 1.95 -15.96
N THR A 305 -31.65 3.15 -15.50
CA THR A 305 -30.78 4.34 -15.57
C THR A 305 -29.51 4.16 -14.75
N GLY A 306 -29.59 3.60 -13.54
CA GLY A 306 -28.43 3.31 -12.69
C GLY A 306 -27.48 2.29 -13.33
N VAL A 307 -28.03 1.22 -13.92
CA VAL A 307 -27.24 0.22 -14.68
C VAL A 307 -26.54 0.89 -15.86
N TRP A 308 -27.25 1.75 -16.60
CA TRP A 308 -26.68 2.49 -17.72
C TRP A 308 -25.53 3.41 -17.30
N ILE A 309 -25.69 4.17 -16.20
CA ILE A 309 -24.62 5.03 -15.66
C ILE A 309 -23.39 4.19 -15.29
N ALA A 310 -23.59 3.06 -14.60
CA ALA A 310 -22.49 2.18 -14.21
C ALA A 310 -21.75 1.62 -15.43
N ALA A 311 -22.47 1.19 -16.46
CA ALA A 311 -21.90 0.59 -17.65
C ALA A 311 -21.18 1.61 -18.55
N HIS A 312 -21.76 2.79 -18.73
CA HIS A 312 -21.28 3.75 -19.75
C HIS A 312 -20.49 4.91 -19.17
N VAL A 313 -20.89 5.45 -18.01
CA VAL A 313 -20.21 6.57 -17.36
C VAL A 313 -19.12 6.06 -16.42
N GLY A 314 -19.36 4.98 -15.68
CA GLY A 314 -18.40 4.43 -14.73
C GLY A 314 -18.20 5.29 -13.47
N VAL A 315 -19.09 6.27 -13.24
CA VAL A 315 -19.13 7.14 -12.07
C VAL A 315 -20.54 7.10 -11.51
N ALA A 316 -20.74 6.44 -10.37
CA ALA A 316 -22.07 6.24 -9.79
C ALA A 316 -22.72 7.55 -9.29
N GLY A 317 -21.90 8.53 -8.89
CA GLY A 317 -22.36 9.74 -8.22
C GLY A 317 -22.83 9.48 -6.78
N GLU A 318 -23.10 10.55 -6.04
CA GLU A 318 -23.61 10.49 -4.66
C GLU A 318 -25.13 10.28 -4.62
N ALA A 319 -25.84 10.73 -5.65
CA ALA A 319 -27.27 10.57 -5.78
C ALA A 319 -27.72 10.60 -7.24
N LEU A 320 -28.83 9.89 -7.51
CA LEU A 320 -29.60 9.98 -8.75
C LEU A 320 -31.00 10.53 -8.40
N LEU A 321 -31.21 11.82 -8.64
CA LEU A 321 -32.48 12.50 -8.39
C LEU A 321 -33.31 12.48 -9.68
N MET A 322 -34.57 12.05 -9.58
CA MET A 322 -35.43 11.77 -10.74
C MET A 322 -36.84 12.30 -10.51
N ARG A 323 -37.57 12.50 -11.60
CA ARG A 323 -38.97 12.93 -11.59
C ARG A 323 -39.87 11.87 -10.94
N PRO A 324 -40.70 12.21 -9.95
CA PRO A 324 -41.65 11.26 -9.39
C PRO A 324 -42.65 10.74 -10.43
N ALA A 325 -42.99 9.45 -10.38
CA ALA A 325 -44.02 8.85 -11.22
C ALA A 325 -45.35 9.65 -11.19
N GLY A 326 -45.94 9.88 -12.37
CA GLY A 326 -47.17 10.65 -12.53
C GLY A 326 -47.01 12.18 -12.51
N ASP A 327 -45.80 12.72 -12.28
CA ASP A 327 -45.55 14.16 -12.30
C ASP A 327 -45.35 14.70 -13.73
N ASN A 328 -46.38 15.36 -14.25
CA ASN A 328 -46.39 15.93 -15.61
C ASN A 328 -45.97 17.41 -15.68
N ARG A 329 -45.43 17.99 -14.59
CA ARG A 329 -44.98 19.39 -14.60
C ARG A 329 -43.80 19.59 -15.55
N PRO A 330 -43.58 20.81 -16.07
CA PRO A 330 -42.43 21.11 -16.91
C PRO A 330 -41.09 20.75 -16.24
N ASP A 331 -40.07 20.42 -17.05
CA ASP A 331 -38.81 19.86 -16.54
C ASP A 331 -38.05 20.81 -15.59
N HIS A 332 -37.99 22.09 -15.93
CA HIS A 332 -37.40 23.10 -15.07
C HIS A 332 -38.12 23.20 -13.71
N VAL A 333 -39.44 22.99 -13.64
CA VAL A 333 -40.19 22.99 -12.37
C VAL A 333 -39.83 21.79 -11.51
N VAL A 334 -39.74 20.60 -12.11
CA VAL A 334 -39.37 19.37 -11.40
C VAL A 334 -37.93 19.42 -10.91
N LYS A 335 -36.99 19.79 -11.79
CA LYS A 335 -35.57 19.92 -11.45
C LYS A 335 -35.33 20.96 -10.35
N ARG A 336 -36.03 22.10 -10.39
CA ARG A 336 -35.99 23.12 -9.32
C ARG A 336 -36.46 22.54 -7.99
N ALA A 337 -37.60 21.85 -7.97
CA ALA A 337 -38.13 21.25 -6.75
C ALA A 337 -37.19 20.17 -6.16
N LEU A 338 -36.57 19.35 -7.01
CA LEU A 338 -35.57 18.36 -6.58
C LEU A 338 -34.32 19.04 -6.01
N TYR A 339 -33.82 20.09 -6.66
CA TYR A 339 -32.68 20.86 -6.20
C TYR A 339 -32.94 21.48 -4.82
N GLU A 340 -34.04 22.21 -4.66
CA GLU A 340 -34.37 22.89 -3.42
C GLU A 340 -34.54 21.92 -2.26
N ARG A 341 -35.11 20.73 -2.54
CA ARG A 341 -35.37 19.72 -1.53
C ARG A 341 -34.11 18.94 -1.12
N PHE A 342 -33.26 18.58 -2.07
CA PHE A 342 -32.21 17.58 -1.85
C PHE A 342 -30.78 18.09 -2.03
N VAL A 343 -30.57 19.15 -2.81
CA VAL A 343 -29.23 19.66 -3.14
C VAL A 343 -28.90 20.91 -2.35
N ALA A 344 -29.79 21.91 -2.36
CA ALA A 344 -29.57 23.19 -1.68
C ALA A 344 -29.21 23.04 -0.18
N PRO A 345 -29.79 22.10 0.59
CA PRO A 345 -29.42 21.89 1.99
C PRO A 345 -28.01 21.29 2.20
N VAL A 346 -27.43 20.69 1.16
CA VAL A 346 -26.18 19.91 1.25
C VAL A 346 -24.93 20.78 1.00
N GLY A 347 -25.09 21.93 0.36
CA GLY A 347 -24.02 22.91 0.16
C GLY A 347 -24.04 23.59 -1.21
N PRO A 348 -23.08 24.48 -1.47
CA PRO A 348 -23.03 25.23 -2.72
C PRO A 348 -22.68 24.32 -3.90
N VAL A 349 -23.40 24.50 -5.01
CA VAL A 349 -23.11 23.87 -6.30
C VAL A 349 -22.03 24.67 -7.02
N THR A 350 -21.00 23.98 -7.48
CA THR A 350 -19.88 24.56 -8.24
C THR A 350 -20.30 24.86 -9.68
N ALA A 351 -20.91 23.88 -10.36
CA ALA A 351 -21.49 24.08 -11.68
C ALA A 351 -22.53 22.99 -12.00
N VAL A 352 -23.36 23.26 -13.00
CA VAL A 352 -24.34 22.33 -13.55
C VAL A 352 -24.01 22.02 -15.01
N LEU A 353 -24.11 20.75 -15.41
CA LEU A 353 -24.08 20.30 -16.80
C LEU A 353 -25.51 19.96 -17.20
N ASP A 354 -26.06 20.69 -18.15
CA ASP A 354 -27.44 20.53 -18.65
C ASP A 354 -27.49 20.94 -20.13
N ASP A 355 -28.47 20.47 -20.90
CA ASP A 355 -28.59 20.75 -22.33
C ASP A 355 -29.75 21.72 -22.63
N ARG A 356 -30.88 21.53 -21.93
CA ARG A 356 -32.17 22.12 -22.29
C ARG A 356 -32.27 23.59 -21.91
N ALA A 357 -32.59 24.46 -22.87
CA ALA A 357 -32.56 25.92 -22.70
C ALA A 357 -33.48 26.41 -21.57
N SER A 358 -34.67 25.81 -21.41
CA SER A 358 -35.60 26.18 -20.33
C SER A 358 -35.07 25.85 -18.93
N VAL A 359 -34.32 24.76 -18.80
CA VAL A 359 -33.71 24.30 -17.55
C VAL A 359 -32.44 25.10 -17.24
N VAL A 360 -31.59 25.30 -18.25
CA VAL A 360 -30.40 26.17 -18.18
C VAL A 360 -30.78 27.58 -17.74
N ARG A 361 -31.87 28.13 -18.28
CA ARG A 361 -32.39 29.45 -17.89
C ARG A 361 -32.76 29.47 -16.41
N MET A 362 -33.52 28.49 -15.94
CA MET A 362 -33.90 28.38 -14.54
C MET A 362 -32.68 28.30 -13.61
N TRP A 363 -31.68 27.49 -13.94
CA TRP A 363 -30.44 27.42 -13.15
C TRP A 363 -29.71 28.76 -13.06
N ARG A 364 -29.61 29.49 -14.19
CA ARG A 364 -28.87 30.75 -14.28
C ARG A 364 -29.64 31.93 -13.66
N GLU A 365 -30.88 32.13 -14.10
CA GLU A 365 -31.69 33.31 -13.77
C GLU A 365 -32.36 33.19 -12.41
N ASP A 366 -32.93 32.03 -12.08
CA ASP A 366 -33.72 31.87 -10.84
C ASP A 366 -32.85 31.47 -9.66
N LEU A 367 -31.76 30.72 -9.89
CA LEU A 367 -30.91 30.14 -8.84
C LEU A 367 -29.47 30.66 -8.82
N GLY A 368 -29.07 31.47 -9.80
CA GLY A 368 -27.73 32.08 -9.86
C GLY A 368 -26.59 31.08 -10.01
N LEU A 369 -26.85 29.87 -10.52
CA LEU A 369 -25.85 28.83 -10.67
C LEU A 369 -25.07 28.98 -11.98
N THR A 370 -23.80 28.58 -11.95
CA THR A 370 -22.99 28.43 -13.16
C THR A 370 -23.43 27.19 -13.93
N VAL A 371 -23.74 27.34 -15.21
CA VAL A 371 -24.19 26.23 -16.07
C VAL A 371 -23.33 26.12 -17.31
N LEU A 372 -22.78 24.93 -17.52
CA LEU A 372 -22.15 24.50 -18.75
C LEU A 372 -23.24 23.88 -19.62
N GLN A 373 -23.75 24.66 -20.58
CA GLN A 373 -24.74 24.15 -21.52
C GLN A 373 -24.05 23.33 -22.59
N VAL A 374 -24.30 22.02 -22.63
CA VAL A 374 -23.47 21.07 -23.39
C VAL A 374 -23.92 20.84 -24.83
N ALA A 375 -25.15 21.22 -25.17
CA ALA A 375 -25.72 21.10 -26.51
C ALA A 375 -26.75 22.22 -26.78
N GLU A 376 -27.19 22.35 -28.04
CA GLU A 376 -28.35 23.18 -28.39
C GLU A 376 -29.60 22.59 -27.74
N GLY A 377 -30.45 23.45 -27.15
CA GLY A 377 -31.48 23.03 -26.18
C GLY A 377 -32.88 23.60 -26.40
N ASP A 378 -33.19 24.09 -27.60
CA ASP A 378 -34.51 24.69 -27.93
C ASP A 378 -35.57 23.61 -28.21
N PHE A 379 -35.99 22.91 -27.15
CA PHE A 379 -37.08 21.92 -27.16
C PHE A 379 -37.74 21.74 -25.80
#